data_AF-A0A9P0DJ92-F1
#
_entry.id   AF-A0A9P0DJ92-F1
#
_cell.length_a   1.000
_cell.length_b   1.000
_cell.length_c   1.000
_cell.angle_alpha   90.00
_cell.angle_beta   90.00
_cell.angle_gamma   90.00
#
_symmetry.space_group_name_H-M   'P 1'
#
loop_
_entity.id
_entity.type
_entity.pdbx_description
1 polymer ?
#
loop_
_entity_poly.entity_id
_entity_poly.type
_entity_poly.pdbx_seq_one_letter_code
_entity_poly.pdbx_strand_id
1 'polypeptide(L)'
;MKFRFNGDTDCPDWILAEIYTLSRLSSVKLKLLGQVVVQGIIMPPIQTEKIDKLFADSKLDADIDLKSCIACLKYIISSATRFHCESSALQSELQQLGLPREHSNSIKRVFEEYNGALSENFKAQLLRVNPLEGVSATSDPETGCAILNLNIGGKQEFVTVTPKLVDNLLIDLTHIKKKMSELKESM
;
A
#
# COMPACT_ATOMS: atom_id res chain seq x y z
N MET A 1 22.32 1.17 1.92
CA MET A 1 21.58 2.28 2.55
C MET A 1 20.14 1.82 2.71
N LYS A 2 19.55 1.98 3.89
CA LYS A 2 18.19 1.51 4.18
C LYS A 2 17.17 2.54 3.67
N PHE A 3 16.14 2.07 2.97
CA PHE A 3 15.09 2.93 2.39
C PHE A 3 13.73 2.60 2.99
N ARG A 4 12.99 3.62 3.43
CA ARG A 4 11.65 3.49 4.02
C ARG A 4 10.64 2.97 3.00
N PHE A 5 10.75 3.38 1.73
CA PHE A 5 9.89 2.83 0.67
C PHE A 5 10.07 1.32 0.47
N ASN A 6 11.19 0.76 0.95
CA ASN A 6 11.53 -0.66 0.88
C ASN A 6 11.53 -1.34 2.26
N GLY A 7 10.84 -0.76 3.25
CA GLY A 7 10.72 -1.34 4.60
C GLY A 7 12.04 -1.35 5.38
N ASP A 8 12.84 -0.29 5.25
CA ASP A 8 14.14 -0.11 5.89
C ASP A 8 15.17 -1.19 5.53
N THR A 9 15.05 -1.72 4.31
CA THR A 9 16.01 -2.64 3.69
C THR A 9 16.77 -1.96 2.55
N ASP A 10 17.86 -2.57 2.10
CA ASP A 10 18.60 -2.09 0.93
C ASP A 10 17.76 -2.22 -0.35
N CYS A 11 17.98 -1.30 -1.28
CA CYS A 11 17.29 -1.32 -2.57
C CYS A 11 17.80 -2.48 -3.44
N PRO A 12 16.93 -3.27 -4.10
CA PRO A 12 17.37 -4.35 -4.98
C PRO A 12 18.24 -3.84 -6.14
N ASP A 13 19.28 -4.58 -6.51
CA ASP A 13 20.23 -4.19 -7.57
C ASP A 13 19.57 -3.93 -8.92
N TRP A 14 18.52 -4.68 -9.26
CA TRP A 14 17.78 -4.47 -10.51
C TRP A 14 17.03 -3.14 -10.52
N ILE A 15 16.53 -2.65 -9.37
CA ILE A 15 15.94 -1.31 -9.28
C ILE A 15 17.03 -0.27 -9.48
N LEU A 16 18.19 -0.43 -8.85
CA LEU A 16 19.31 0.49 -8.99
C LEU A 16 19.75 0.65 -10.46
N ALA A 17 19.82 -0.47 -11.20
CA ALA A 17 20.10 -0.44 -12.63
C ALA A 17 19.05 0.36 -13.42
N GLU A 18 17.77 0.19 -13.10
CA GLU A 18 16.67 0.87 -13.78
C GLU A 18 16.49 2.34 -13.39
N ILE A 19 16.99 2.78 -12.23
CA ILE A 19 16.96 4.20 -11.83
C ILE A 19 17.69 5.07 -12.85
N TYR A 20 18.82 4.58 -13.40
CA TYR A 20 19.53 5.27 -14.48
C TYR A 20 18.65 5.41 -15.72
N THR A 21 17.96 4.35 -16.13
CA THR A 21 17.02 4.36 -17.26
C THR A 21 15.87 5.36 -17.05
N LEU A 22 15.27 5.38 -15.85
CA LEU A 22 14.22 6.33 -15.49
C LEU A 22 14.70 7.79 -15.51
N SER A 23 15.96 8.03 -15.16
CA SER A 23 16.55 9.38 -15.16
C SER A 23 16.68 9.98 -16.56
N ARG A 24 16.81 9.13 -17.59
CA ARG A 24 16.92 9.53 -19.01
C ARG A 24 15.58 10.00 -19.60
N LEU A 25 14.46 9.61 -18.99
CA LEU A 25 13.13 10.07 -19.40
C LEU A 25 12.93 11.54 -19.07
N SER A 26 12.00 12.23 -19.73
CA SER A 26 11.56 13.54 -19.24
C SER A 26 10.69 13.39 -18.00
N SER A 27 10.70 14.36 -17.10
CA SER A 27 9.86 14.37 -15.89
C SER A 27 8.36 14.26 -16.22
N VAL A 28 7.94 14.84 -17.35
CA VAL A 28 6.56 14.75 -17.86
C VAL A 28 6.21 13.32 -18.28
N LYS A 29 7.09 12.65 -19.04
CA LYS A 29 6.89 11.25 -19.45
C LYS A 29 6.89 10.31 -18.25
N LEU A 30 7.80 10.53 -17.30
CA LEU A 30 7.84 9.75 -16.07
C LEU A 30 6.57 9.91 -15.24
N LYS A 31 6.01 11.13 -15.17
CA LYS A 31 4.72 11.38 -14.51
C LYS A 31 3.60 10.61 -15.19
N LEU A 32 3.47 10.71 -16.52
CA LEU A 32 2.44 10.01 -17.29
C LEU A 32 2.57 8.48 -17.14
N LEU A 33 3.79 7.97 -17.21
CA LEU A 33 4.08 6.55 -17.00
C LEU A 33 3.67 6.12 -15.60
N GLY A 34 4.02 6.88 -14.56
CA GLY A 34 3.59 6.64 -13.19
C GLY A 34 2.07 6.57 -13.05
N GLN A 35 1.33 7.49 -13.67
CA GLN A 35 -0.13 7.49 -13.65
C GLN A 35 -0.73 6.23 -14.31
N VAL A 36 -0.22 5.83 -15.48
CA VAL A 36 -0.70 4.60 -16.16
C VAL A 36 -0.37 3.35 -15.34
N VAL A 37 0.83 3.29 -14.74
CA VAL A 37 1.24 2.17 -13.86
C VAL A 37 0.31 2.07 -12.66
N VAL A 38 0.03 3.19 -11.98
CA VAL A 38 -0.86 3.20 -10.81
C VAL A 38 -2.28 2.79 -11.17
N GLN A 39 -2.81 3.33 -12.27
CA GLN A 39 -4.13 2.93 -12.76
C GLN A 39 -4.18 1.44 -13.07
N GLY A 40 -3.13 0.86 -13.66
CA GLY A 40 -3.06 -0.57 -13.93
C GLY A 40 -2.78 -1.46 -12.70
N ILE A 41 -2.27 -0.90 -11.60
CA ILE A 41 -2.23 -1.59 -10.30
C ILE A 41 -3.65 -1.64 -9.71
N ILE A 42 -4.38 -0.51 -9.75
CA ILE A 42 -5.72 -0.39 -9.16
C ILE A 42 -6.74 -1.19 -10.00
N MET A 43 -6.69 -1.07 -11.31
CA MET A 43 -7.57 -1.73 -12.26
C MET A 43 -6.73 -2.48 -13.31
N PRO A 44 -6.36 -3.74 -13.04
CA PRO A 44 -5.63 -4.57 -13.99
C PRO A 44 -6.44 -4.82 -15.27
N PRO A 45 -5.80 -4.95 -16.46
CA PRO A 45 -4.35 -4.97 -16.72
C PRO A 45 -3.72 -3.59 -16.99
N ILE A 46 -2.39 -3.49 -16.79
CA ILE A 46 -1.59 -2.32 -17.19
C ILE A 46 -1.64 -2.21 -18.72
N GLN A 47 -2.09 -1.06 -19.22
CA GLN A 47 -2.31 -0.83 -20.65
C GLN A 47 -0.99 -0.48 -21.35
N THR A 48 -0.16 -1.48 -21.63
CA THR A 48 1.14 -1.33 -22.29
C THR A 48 1.03 -0.65 -23.65
N GLU A 49 -0.04 -0.93 -24.41
CA GLU A 49 -0.29 -0.29 -25.71
C GLU A 49 -0.44 1.24 -25.63
N LYS A 50 -0.99 1.76 -24.52
CA LYS A 50 -1.09 3.21 -24.30
C LYS A 50 0.28 3.81 -24.00
N ILE A 51 1.12 3.05 -23.29
CA ILE A 51 2.49 3.45 -22.99
C ILE A 51 3.29 3.48 -24.29
N ASP A 52 3.23 2.42 -25.09
CA ASP A 52 3.96 2.37 -26.38
C ASP A 52 3.60 3.56 -27.28
N LYS A 53 2.32 3.96 -27.33
CA LYS A 53 1.88 5.17 -28.06
C LYS A 53 2.42 6.48 -27.49
N LEU A 54 2.49 6.61 -26.15
CA LEU A 54 3.01 7.81 -25.49
C LEU A 54 4.53 7.99 -25.68
N PHE A 55 5.25 6.90 -25.98
CA PHE A 55 6.70 6.89 -26.14
C PHE A 55 7.16 6.75 -27.61
N ALA A 56 6.23 6.54 -28.55
CA ALA A 56 6.50 6.39 -29.98
C ALA A 56 7.12 7.63 -30.66
N ASP A 57 6.87 8.84 -30.13
CA ASP A 57 7.28 10.11 -30.77
C ASP A 57 8.76 10.49 -30.56
N SER A 58 9.52 9.66 -29.83
CA SER A 58 10.83 10.04 -29.30
C SER A 58 11.94 9.11 -29.77
N LYS A 59 12.77 9.60 -30.70
CA LYS A 59 13.99 8.91 -31.16
C LYS A 59 14.98 8.57 -30.03
N LEU A 60 14.92 9.28 -28.91
CA LEU A 60 15.76 9.05 -27.72
C LEU A 60 15.29 7.87 -26.85
N ASP A 61 14.07 7.37 -27.09
CA ASP A 61 13.42 6.37 -26.25
C ASP A 61 13.45 4.96 -26.88
N ALA A 62 13.95 4.83 -28.12
CA ALA A 62 14.02 3.55 -28.83
C ALA A 62 14.92 2.50 -28.14
N ASP A 63 15.91 2.96 -27.36
CA ASP A 63 16.82 2.12 -26.59
C ASP A 63 16.35 1.87 -25.15
N ILE A 64 15.18 2.38 -24.76
CA ILE A 64 14.66 2.26 -23.39
C ILE A 64 13.72 1.06 -23.30
N ASP A 65 14.03 0.12 -22.41
CA ASP A 65 13.10 -0.96 -22.10
C ASP A 65 11.96 -0.46 -21.21
N LEU A 66 10.86 -0.08 -21.87
CA LEU A 66 9.63 0.39 -21.23
C LEU A 66 9.08 -0.62 -20.23
N LYS A 67 9.23 -1.93 -20.45
CA LYS A 67 8.71 -2.95 -19.53
C LYS A 67 9.48 -2.94 -18.21
N SER A 68 10.80 -2.74 -18.29
CA SER A 68 11.65 -2.61 -17.11
C SER A 68 11.35 -1.33 -16.33
N CYS A 69 11.10 -0.21 -17.02
CA CYS A 69 10.63 1.02 -16.39
C CYS A 69 9.27 0.86 -15.69
N ILE A 70 8.30 0.18 -16.34
CA ILE A 70 6.99 -0.14 -15.76
C ILE A 70 7.16 -1.00 -14.50
N ALA A 71 7.98 -2.05 -14.56
CA ALA A 71 8.24 -2.94 -13.44
C ALA A 71 8.90 -2.20 -12.26
N CYS A 72 9.87 -1.34 -12.56
CA CYS A 72 10.56 -0.51 -11.57
C CYS A 72 9.59 0.44 -10.86
N LEU A 73 8.79 1.21 -11.60
CA LEU A 73 7.80 2.12 -11.02
C LEU A 73 6.71 1.36 -10.26
N LYS A 74 6.25 0.23 -10.79
CA LYS A 74 5.27 -0.63 -10.10
C LYS A 74 5.83 -1.08 -8.76
N TYR A 75 7.08 -1.52 -8.71
CA TYR A 75 7.74 -1.93 -7.48
C TYR A 75 7.86 -0.77 -6.49
N ILE A 76 8.44 0.36 -6.90
CA ILE A 76 8.63 1.54 -6.05
C ILE A 76 7.31 1.97 -5.42
N ILE A 77 6.27 2.15 -6.23
CA ILE A 77 4.96 2.63 -5.75
C ILE A 77 4.28 1.59 -4.87
N SER A 78 4.29 0.32 -5.27
CA SER A 78 3.66 -0.75 -4.48
C SER A 78 4.34 -0.93 -3.12
N SER A 79 5.68 -0.92 -3.09
CA SER A 79 6.46 -1.04 -1.85
C SER A 79 6.26 0.20 -0.98
N ALA A 80 6.30 1.40 -1.54
CA ALA A 80 6.04 2.64 -0.80
C ALA A 80 4.65 2.63 -0.12
N THR A 81 3.60 2.19 -0.82
CA THR A 81 2.26 2.07 -0.22
C THR A 81 2.21 0.97 0.85
N ARG A 82 2.85 -0.18 0.61
CA ARG A 82 2.88 -1.32 1.55
C ARG A 82 3.56 -0.99 2.88
N PHE A 83 4.65 -0.24 2.83
CA PHE A 83 5.40 0.19 4.01
C PHE A 83 4.94 1.54 4.56
N HIS A 84 3.81 2.08 4.09
CA HIS A 84 3.28 3.36 4.53
C HIS A 84 4.31 4.51 4.48
N CYS A 85 5.17 4.49 3.46
CA CYS A 85 6.21 5.49 3.28
C CYS A 85 5.58 6.86 3.02
N GLU A 86 6.09 7.89 3.69
CA GLU A 86 5.64 9.27 3.48
C GLU A 86 6.08 9.77 2.09
N SER A 87 5.24 10.56 1.43
CA SER A 87 5.53 11.07 0.08
C SER A 87 6.81 11.92 0.01
N SER A 88 7.11 12.67 1.09
CA SER A 88 8.34 13.47 1.23
C SER A 88 9.59 12.59 1.39
N ALA A 89 9.47 11.49 2.15
CA ALA A 89 10.52 10.50 2.34
C ALA A 89 10.81 9.78 1.02
N LEU A 90 9.77 9.29 0.33
CA LEU A 90 9.90 8.67 -1.00
C LEU A 90 10.64 9.58 -1.98
N GLN A 91 10.30 10.87 -2.03
CA GLN A 91 11.00 11.84 -2.89
C GLN A 91 12.50 11.96 -2.57
N SER A 92 12.84 11.95 -1.29
CA SER A 92 14.23 12.10 -0.82
C SER A 92 15.03 10.84 -1.11
N GLU A 93 14.43 9.68 -0.89
CA GLU A 93 15.02 8.37 -1.16
C GLU A 93 15.26 8.15 -2.65
N LEU A 94 14.30 8.51 -3.52
CA LEU A 94 14.49 8.44 -4.97
C LEU A 94 15.63 9.35 -5.45
N GLN A 95 15.80 10.53 -4.84
CA GLN A 95 16.96 11.40 -5.13
C GLN A 95 18.28 10.77 -4.69
N GLN A 96 18.32 10.12 -3.52
CA GLN A 96 19.50 9.40 -3.05
C GLN A 96 19.88 8.23 -3.97
N LEU A 97 18.88 7.60 -4.60
CA LEU A 97 19.10 6.55 -5.60
C LEU A 97 19.64 7.06 -6.94
N GLY A 98 19.61 8.38 -7.18
CA GLY A 98 20.13 9.01 -8.40
C GLY A 98 19.07 9.58 -9.34
N LEU A 99 17.78 9.60 -8.97
CA LEU A 99 16.77 10.31 -9.77
C LEU A 99 16.94 11.83 -9.61
N PRO A 100 16.85 12.59 -10.72
CA PRO A 100 16.83 14.04 -10.65
C PRO A 100 15.66 14.55 -9.81
N ARG A 101 15.82 15.73 -9.18
CA ARG A 101 14.83 16.32 -8.29
C ARG A 101 13.44 16.47 -8.93
N GLU A 102 13.39 16.86 -10.21
CA GLU A 102 12.14 17.03 -10.96
C GLU A 102 11.40 15.70 -11.18
N HIS A 103 12.14 14.62 -11.44
CA HIS A 103 11.62 13.27 -11.64
C HIS A 103 11.06 12.72 -10.34
N SER A 104 11.82 12.83 -9.25
CA SER A 104 11.40 12.41 -7.91
C SER A 104 10.17 13.17 -7.44
N ASN A 105 10.09 14.48 -7.72
CA ASN A 105 8.92 15.29 -7.40
C ASN A 105 7.69 14.89 -8.25
N SER A 106 7.91 14.48 -9.50
CA SER A 106 6.84 13.98 -10.37
C SER A 106 6.26 12.67 -9.86
N ILE A 107 7.11 11.72 -9.44
CA ILE A 107 6.68 10.47 -8.81
C ILE A 107 5.98 10.74 -7.47
N LYS A 108 6.51 11.64 -6.65
CA LYS A 108 5.88 12.05 -5.38
C LYS A 108 4.43 12.47 -5.58
N ARG A 109 4.16 13.35 -6.55
CA ARG A 109 2.80 13.86 -6.83
C ARG A 109 1.85 12.74 -7.24
N VAL A 110 2.31 11.82 -8.09
CA VAL A 110 1.52 10.65 -8.50
C VAL A 110 1.25 9.75 -7.29
N PHE A 111 2.27 9.47 -6.47
CA PHE A 111 2.09 8.66 -5.28
C PHE A 111 1.07 9.30 -4.32
N GLU A 112 1.20 10.60 -4.02
CA GLU A 112 0.30 11.33 -3.13
C GLU A 112 -1.15 11.36 -3.62
N GLU A 113 -1.38 11.52 -4.92
CA GLU A 113 -2.72 11.51 -5.53
C GLU A 113 -3.43 10.17 -5.38
N TYR A 114 -2.71 9.05 -5.52
CA TYR A 114 -3.30 7.71 -5.58
C TYR A 114 -3.04 6.83 -4.34
N ASN A 115 -2.27 7.28 -3.36
CA ASN A 115 -1.89 6.46 -2.19
C ASN A 115 -3.12 5.93 -1.42
N GLY A 116 -4.18 6.73 -1.31
CA GLY A 116 -5.45 6.30 -0.69
C GLY A 116 -6.06 5.10 -1.41
N ALA A 117 -6.28 5.23 -2.72
CA ALA A 117 -6.85 4.18 -3.56
C ALA A 117 -5.95 2.93 -3.64
N LEU A 118 -4.63 3.10 -3.71
CA LEU A 118 -3.66 2.00 -3.67
C LEU A 118 -3.73 1.24 -2.33
N SER A 119 -3.81 1.97 -1.21
CA SER A 119 -3.92 1.38 0.11
C SER A 119 -5.21 0.57 0.27
N GLU A 120 -6.34 1.11 -0.20
CA GLU A 120 -7.62 0.40 -0.19
C GLU A 120 -7.60 -0.85 -1.07
N ASN A 121 -7.04 -0.75 -2.27
CA ASN A 121 -6.91 -1.89 -3.18
C ASN A 121 -6.06 -3.00 -2.55
N PHE A 122 -4.87 -2.68 -2.03
CA PHE A 122 -4.04 -3.68 -1.37
C PHE A 122 -4.71 -4.26 -0.12
N LYS A 123 -5.44 -3.45 0.66
CA LYS A 123 -6.23 -3.93 1.80
C LYS A 123 -7.34 -4.91 1.42
N ALA A 124 -7.93 -4.74 0.23
CA ALA A 124 -8.93 -5.65 -0.32
C ALA A 124 -8.31 -6.96 -0.83
N GLN A 125 -7.05 -6.92 -1.29
CA GLN A 125 -6.28 -8.10 -1.70
C GLN A 125 -5.59 -8.84 -0.55
N LEU A 126 -5.66 -8.32 0.69
CA LEU A 126 -5.07 -8.99 1.85
C LEU A 126 -5.77 -10.33 2.10
N LEU A 127 -4.97 -11.37 2.27
CA LEU A 127 -5.47 -12.65 2.75
C LEU A 127 -5.85 -12.49 4.23
N ARG A 128 -7.15 -12.56 4.51
CA ARG A 128 -7.69 -12.52 5.88
C ARG A 128 -8.25 -13.90 6.22
N VAL A 129 -7.86 -14.45 7.36
CA VAL A 129 -8.43 -15.68 7.91
C VAL A 129 -9.51 -15.28 8.90
N ASN A 130 -10.75 -15.74 8.69
CA ASN A 130 -11.89 -15.52 9.58
C ASN A 130 -12.05 -14.05 10.02
N PRO A 131 -12.19 -13.10 9.08
CA PRO A 131 -12.33 -11.69 9.44
C PRO A 131 -13.63 -11.48 10.24
N LEU A 132 -13.52 -10.78 11.37
CA LEU A 132 -14.69 -10.28 12.09
C LEU A 132 -15.25 -9.08 11.32
N GLU A 133 -16.36 -9.31 10.63
CA GLU A 133 -17.03 -8.35 9.74
C GLU A 133 -18.06 -7.50 10.48
N GLY A 134 -18.60 -8.02 11.59
CA GLY A 134 -19.61 -7.31 12.37
C GLY A 134 -19.76 -7.87 13.78
N VAL A 135 -20.10 -6.99 14.70
CA VAL A 135 -20.42 -7.31 16.10
C VAL A 135 -21.68 -6.57 16.48
N SER A 136 -22.61 -7.27 17.10
CA SER A 136 -23.70 -6.65 17.85
C SER A 136 -23.84 -7.33 19.21
N ALA A 137 -24.31 -6.59 20.20
CA ALA A 137 -24.51 -7.10 21.54
C ALA A 137 -25.94 -6.80 22.00
N THR A 138 -26.57 -7.78 22.62
CA THR A 138 -27.88 -7.63 23.27
C THR A 138 -27.79 -8.15 24.69
N SER A 139 -28.47 -7.50 25.63
CA SER A 139 -28.52 -7.96 27.03
C SER A 139 -29.78 -8.78 27.24
N ASP A 140 -29.66 -9.96 27.84
CA ASP A 140 -30.81 -10.74 28.28
C ASP A 140 -31.31 -10.21 29.64
N PRO A 141 -32.56 -9.71 29.74
CA PRO A 141 -33.14 -9.17 30.97
C PRO A 141 -33.30 -10.20 32.09
N GLU A 142 -33.45 -11.49 31.77
CA GLU A 142 -33.72 -12.53 32.76
C GLU A 142 -32.44 -13.05 33.43
N THR A 143 -31.37 -13.21 32.65
CA THR A 143 -30.10 -13.78 33.13
C THR A 143 -29.03 -12.74 33.39
N GLY A 144 -29.24 -11.48 32.94
CA GLY A 144 -28.23 -10.42 32.98
C GLY A 144 -27.01 -10.70 32.09
N CYS A 145 -27.06 -11.74 31.25
CA CYS A 145 -25.95 -12.12 30.37
C CYS A 145 -25.99 -11.29 29.07
N ALA A 146 -24.82 -11.08 28.48
CA ALA A 146 -24.70 -10.42 27.18
C ALA A 146 -24.64 -11.49 26.07
N ILE A 147 -25.48 -11.35 25.05
CA ILE A 147 -25.46 -12.16 23.83
C ILE A 147 -24.72 -11.36 22.76
N LEU A 148 -23.56 -11.87 22.36
CA LEU A 148 -22.76 -11.32 21.28
C LEU A 148 -23.10 -12.04 19.97
N ASN A 149 -23.51 -11.28 18.96
CA ASN A 149 -23.66 -11.77 17.60
C ASN A 149 -22.44 -11.33 16.79
N LEU A 150 -21.65 -12.29 16.35
CA LEU A 150 -20.41 -12.09 15.61
C LEU A 150 -20.62 -12.55 14.17
N ASN A 151 -20.31 -11.71 13.20
CA ASN A 151 -20.21 -12.13 11.80
C ASN A 151 -18.73 -12.37 11.48
N ILE A 152 -18.35 -13.63 11.29
CA ILE A 152 -16.96 -14.06 11.08
C ILE A 152 -16.89 -14.79 9.74
N GLY A 153 -16.21 -14.21 8.76
CA GLY A 153 -16.04 -14.80 7.42
C GLY A 153 -17.36 -15.21 6.76
N GLY A 154 -18.38 -14.34 6.85
CA GLY A 154 -19.73 -14.58 6.33
C GLY A 154 -20.60 -15.55 7.15
N LYS A 155 -20.14 -16.03 8.31
CA LYS A 155 -20.93 -16.88 9.22
C LYS A 155 -21.34 -16.11 10.46
N GLN A 156 -22.60 -16.24 10.87
CA GLN A 156 -23.07 -15.71 12.15
C GLN A 156 -22.80 -16.71 13.27
N GLU A 157 -22.09 -16.27 14.29
CA GLU A 157 -21.84 -16.99 15.54
C GLU A 157 -22.47 -16.22 16.71
N PHE A 158 -23.06 -16.98 17.63
CA PHE A 158 -23.74 -16.46 18.81
C PHE A 158 -22.99 -16.92 20.05
N VAL A 159 -22.60 -15.98 20.90
CA VAL A 159 -21.89 -16.28 22.16
C VAL A 159 -22.61 -15.60 23.31
N THR A 160 -23.05 -16.40 24.28
CA THR A 160 -23.58 -15.90 25.54
C THR A 160 -22.45 -15.73 26.55
N VAL A 161 -22.32 -14.52 27.09
CA VAL A 161 -21.22 -14.10 27.95
C VAL A 161 -21.77 -13.62 29.28
N THR A 162 -21.22 -14.14 30.38
CA THR A 162 -21.59 -13.67 31.72
C THR A 162 -21.00 -12.29 31.99
N PRO A 163 -21.61 -11.47 32.88
CA PRO A 163 -21.10 -10.12 33.18
C PRO A 163 -19.61 -10.08 33.54
N LYS A 164 -19.16 -11.02 34.38
CA LYS A 164 -17.76 -11.14 34.79
C LYS A 164 -16.82 -11.45 33.61
N LEU A 165 -17.29 -12.23 32.64
CA LEU A 165 -16.51 -12.56 31.44
C LEU A 165 -16.49 -11.38 30.44
N VAL A 166 -17.55 -10.56 30.39
CA VAL A 166 -17.57 -9.30 29.61
C VAL A 166 -16.52 -8.33 30.15
N ASP A 167 -16.43 -8.17 31.46
CA ASP A 167 -15.43 -7.29 32.10
C ASP A 167 -14.00 -7.74 31.77
N ASN A 168 -13.73 -9.05 31.88
CA ASN A 168 -12.43 -9.61 31.51
C ASN A 168 -12.12 -9.41 30.02
N LEU A 169 -13.10 -9.66 29.13
CA LEU A 169 -12.94 -9.48 27.69
C LEU A 169 -12.63 -8.02 27.34
N LEU A 170 -13.27 -7.05 28.01
CA LEU A 170 -12.99 -5.63 27.82
C LEU A 170 -11.55 -5.26 28.22
N ILE A 171 -11.05 -5.81 29.33
CA ILE A 171 -9.67 -5.64 29.79
C ILE A 171 -8.69 -6.21 28.75
N ASP A 172 -8.94 -7.42 28.26
CA ASP A 172 -8.09 -8.07 27.26
C ASP A 172 -8.07 -7.29 25.94
N LEU A 173 -9.24 -6.84 25.46
CA LEU A 173 -9.35 -6.05 24.24
C LEU A 173 -8.67 -4.67 24.37
N THR A 174 -8.73 -4.04 25.54
CA THR A 174 -8.00 -2.78 25.77
C THR A 174 -6.49 -3.00 25.80
N HIS A 175 -6.02 -4.11 26.37
CA HIS A 175 -4.61 -4.48 26.34
C HIS A 175 -4.12 -4.77 24.92
N ILE A 176 -4.88 -5.53 24.14
CA ILE A 176 -4.59 -5.80 22.73
C ILE A 176 -4.53 -4.49 21.95
N LYS A 177 -5.50 -3.60 22.14
CA LYS A 177 -5.51 -2.27 21.49
C LYS A 177 -4.25 -1.48 21.80
N LYS A 178 -3.80 -1.48 23.07
CA LYS A 178 -2.56 -0.80 23.48
C LYS A 178 -1.34 -1.38 22.79
N LYS A 179 -1.16 -2.70 22.82
CA LYS A 179 -0.05 -3.38 22.14
C LYS A 179 -0.02 -3.12 20.63
N MET A 180 -1.19 -3.10 19.99
CA MET A 180 -1.29 -2.80 18.56
C MET A 180 -0.88 -1.35 18.23
N SER A 181 -1.17 -0.40 19.12
CA SER A 181 -0.67 0.98 18.99
C SER A 181 0.84 1.06 19.17
N GLU A 182 1.40 0.37 20.17
CA GLU A 182 2.86 0.31 20.41
C GLU A 182 3.60 -0.29 19.21
N LEU A 183 3.07 -1.38 18.63
CA LEU A 183 3.64 -1.98 17.42
C LEU A 183 3.63 -1.03 16.23
N LYS A 184 2.55 -0.25 16.08
CA LYS A 184 2.45 0.77 15.01
C LYS A 184 3.47 1.90 15.19
N GLU A 185 3.81 2.26 16.42
CA GLU A 185 4.84 3.28 16.70
C GLU A 185 6.27 2.74 16.56
N SER A 186 6.46 1.42 16.69
CA SER A 186 7.76 0.76 16.51
C SER A 186 8.12 0.42 15.06
N MET A 187 7.17 0.53 14.14
CA MET A 187 7.32 0.31 12.70
C MET A 187 7.42 1.64 11.96
#